data_AF-A0A9P7XRQ4-F1
#
_entry.id   AF-A0A9P7XRQ4-F1
#
_cell.length_a   1.000
_cell.length_b   1.000
_cell.length_c   1.000
_cell.angle_alpha   90.00
_cell.angle_beta   90.00
_cell.angle_gamma   90.00
#
_symmetry.space_group_name_H-M   'P 1'
#
loop_
_entity.id
_entity.type
_entity.pdbx_description
1 polymer ?
#
loop_
_entity_poly.entity_id
_entity_poly.type
_entity_poly.pdbx_seq_one_letter_code
_entity_poly.pdbx_strand_id
1 'polypeptide(L)'
;MIARYEDKYGTNKMKPIPPRSRQSEEMDTILESFRKLREGLFATEARDLFSVDVYEGSVLNSLYAGNIPELTKALHHLVQELHPVVYTLLPPPPSSLRNNDNDNNDLLTSFGQIPARRQTFLGLYILHHIAKPPRHNLGTVALTENPLFQAVNHPRTGTDELVASFLYLFPLHPQRSDIDRLAGLEPDLRLALEYWTYLRQGNWIGRERLLGTDRTLAGGLPITWAQRLMIRHSMGDSLGTARSLSVATMHKAYYSLPVSVVAQGVGMVEEGERKEFEGVVGVKEGWVEGLKGKYGLAGGVVVRDGVFMFKAKS
;
A
#
# COMPACT_ATOMS: atom_id res chain seq x y z
N MET A 1 -32.86 6.28 -14.12
CA MET A 1 -32.78 7.71 -13.76
C MET A 1 -33.02 7.82 -12.25
N ILE A 2 -31.96 7.83 -11.45
CA ILE A 2 -32.08 7.87 -9.97
C ILE A 2 -32.05 9.34 -9.57
N ALA A 3 -33.20 9.89 -9.18
CA ALA A 3 -33.28 11.20 -8.54
C ALA A 3 -32.62 11.10 -7.16
N ARG A 4 -31.66 11.97 -6.84
CA ARG A 4 -31.12 12.09 -5.49
C ARG A 4 -31.12 13.53 -5.01
N TYR A 5 -31.73 13.66 -3.83
CA TYR A 5 -31.64 14.72 -2.84
C TYR A 5 -32.00 16.13 -3.31
N GLU A 6 -33.26 16.50 -3.08
CA GLU A 6 -33.68 17.90 -2.94
C GLU A 6 -33.07 18.46 -1.66
N ASP A 7 -32.13 19.39 -1.80
CA ASP A 7 -31.61 20.16 -0.67
C ASP A 7 -32.56 21.31 -0.36
N LYS A 8 -32.95 21.44 0.92
CA LYS A 8 -34.00 22.34 1.40
C LYS A 8 -33.57 23.80 1.53
N TYR A 9 -32.36 24.15 1.06
CA TYR A 9 -31.76 25.47 1.25
C TYR A 9 -31.25 26.09 -0.07
N GLY A 10 -32.11 26.92 -0.67
CA GLY A 10 -31.77 28.22 -1.27
C GLY A 10 -30.61 28.32 -2.27
N THR A 11 -30.97 28.54 -3.54
CA THR A 11 -30.26 29.39 -4.55
C THR A 11 -28.91 28.97 -5.12
N ASN A 12 -28.28 27.88 -4.67
CA ASN A 12 -27.19 27.30 -5.46
C ASN A 12 -27.79 26.61 -6.69
N LYS A 13 -27.80 27.30 -7.84
CA LYS A 13 -28.08 26.69 -9.15
C LYS A 13 -27.09 25.54 -9.33
N MET A 14 -27.51 24.31 -9.02
CA MET A 14 -26.71 23.12 -9.25
C MET A 14 -26.32 23.11 -10.72
N LYS A 15 -25.03 23.24 -11.00
CA LYS A 15 -24.52 22.98 -12.33
C LYS A 15 -24.90 21.53 -12.66
N PRO A 16 -25.47 21.25 -13.84
CA PRO A 16 -25.79 19.89 -14.23
C PRO A 16 -24.51 19.05 -14.11
N ILE A 17 -24.61 17.94 -13.38
CA ILE A 17 -23.52 16.98 -13.29
C ILE A 17 -23.23 16.55 -14.74
N PRO A 18 -21.99 16.67 -15.23
CA PRO A 18 -21.67 16.27 -16.59
C PRO A 18 -22.04 14.78 -16.77
N PRO A 19 -22.61 14.41 -17.93
CA PRO A 19 -22.99 13.04 -18.20
C PRO A 19 -21.76 12.13 -18.06
N ARG A 20 -21.94 10.99 -17.39
CA ARG A 20 -20.89 9.97 -17.26
C ARG A 20 -20.60 9.38 -18.64
N SER A 21 -19.37 8.91 -18.84
CA SER A 21 -19.06 8.14 -20.05
C SER A 21 -19.84 6.83 -20.03
N ARG A 22 -20.24 6.34 -21.21
CA ARG A 22 -20.91 5.04 -21.37
C ARG A 22 -20.13 3.90 -20.70
N GLN A 23 -18.80 3.93 -20.77
CA GLN A 23 -17.92 2.96 -20.10
C GLN A 23 -18.08 2.96 -18.58
N SER A 24 -18.28 4.13 -17.97
CA SER A 24 -18.51 4.23 -16.52
C SER A 24 -19.85 3.60 -16.12
N GLU A 25 -20.90 3.77 -16.94
CA GLU A 25 -22.22 3.20 -16.67
C GLU A 25 -22.24 1.67 -16.85
N GLU A 26 -21.54 1.17 -17.86
CA GLU A 26 -21.34 -0.27 -18.07
C GLU A 26 -20.56 -0.89 -16.89
N MET A 27 -19.50 -0.22 -16.42
CA MET A 27 -18.74 -0.66 -15.25
C MET A 27 -19.59 -0.66 -13.96
N ASP A 28 -20.40 0.39 -13.73
CA ASP A 28 -21.33 0.44 -12.59
C ASP A 28 -22.30 -0.75 -12.61
N THR A 29 -22.77 -1.14 -13.79
CA THR A 29 -23.65 -2.31 -13.97
C THR A 29 -22.93 -3.62 -13.65
N ILE A 30 -21.68 -3.78 -14.09
CA ILE A 30 -20.86 -4.95 -13.78
C ILE A 30 -20.63 -5.07 -12.27
N LEU A 31 -20.25 -3.98 -11.61
CA LEU A 31 -20.04 -3.95 -10.16
C LEU A 31 -21.32 -4.30 -9.38
N GLU A 32 -22.47 -3.80 -9.84
CA GLU A 32 -23.77 -4.12 -9.25
C GLU A 32 -24.09 -5.62 -9.36
N SER A 33 -23.83 -6.23 -10.52
CA SER A 33 -23.99 -7.68 -10.71
C SER A 33 -23.09 -8.48 -9.78
N PHE A 34 -21.81 -8.11 -9.65
CA PHE A 34 -20.90 -8.76 -8.70
C PHE A 34 -21.33 -8.58 -7.25
N ARG A 35 -21.89 -7.43 -6.88
CA ARG A 35 -22.44 -7.23 -5.53
C ARG A 35 -23.57 -8.21 -5.25
N LYS A 36 -24.56 -8.31 -6.15
CA LYS A 36 -25.69 -9.23 -6.02
C LYS A 36 -25.25 -10.69 -5.95
N LEU A 37 -24.29 -11.08 -6.79
CA LEU A 37 -23.72 -12.43 -6.77
C LEU A 37 -23.05 -12.73 -5.42
N ARG A 38 -22.23 -11.82 -4.90
CA ARG A 38 -21.59 -11.99 -3.59
C ARG A 38 -22.60 -12.07 -2.45
N GLU A 39 -23.65 -11.26 -2.47
CA GLU A 39 -24.74 -11.32 -1.49
C GLU A 39 -25.48 -12.66 -1.54
N GLY A 40 -25.77 -13.17 -2.74
CA GLY A 40 -26.37 -14.50 -2.92
C GLY A 40 -25.47 -15.62 -2.39
N LEU A 41 -24.18 -15.60 -2.74
CA LEU A 41 -23.21 -16.57 -2.24
C LEU A 41 -23.08 -16.53 -0.72
N PHE A 42 -23.02 -15.33 -0.14
CA PHE A 42 -22.98 -15.13 1.29
C PHE A 42 -24.23 -15.69 1.98
N ALA A 43 -25.43 -15.44 1.42
CA ALA A 43 -26.69 -15.97 1.95
C ALA A 43 -26.78 -17.50 1.89
N THR A 44 -26.13 -18.13 0.91
CA THR A 44 -26.05 -19.60 0.80
C THR A 44 -24.91 -20.22 1.61
N GLU A 45 -24.07 -19.40 2.25
CA GLU A 45 -22.84 -19.82 2.93
C GLU A 45 -21.90 -20.69 2.06
N ALA A 46 -21.97 -20.52 0.73
CA ALA A 46 -21.19 -21.32 -0.21
C ALA A 46 -19.71 -20.94 -0.15
N ARG A 47 -18.86 -21.92 0.18
CA ARG A 47 -17.39 -21.76 0.30
C ARG A 47 -16.66 -22.72 -0.64
N ASP A 48 -16.94 -22.60 -1.93
CA ASP A 48 -16.36 -23.42 -2.97
C ASP A 48 -15.47 -22.59 -3.93
N LEU A 49 -14.92 -23.25 -4.96
CA LEU A 49 -14.09 -22.60 -5.97
C LEU A 49 -14.88 -21.57 -6.79
N PHE A 50 -16.17 -21.78 -6.99
CA PHE A 50 -17.02 -20.81 -7.69
C PHE A 50 -17.15 -19.51 -6.89
N SER A 51 -17.33 -19.60 -5.57
CA SER A 51 -17.29 -18.44 -4.69
C SER A 51 -15.97 -17.68 -4.81
N VAL A 52 -14.84 -18.40 -4.83
CA VAL A 52 -13.52 -17.77 -5.04
C VAL A 52 -13.48 -17.01 -6.37
N ASP A 53 -13.89 -17.62 -7.47
CA ASP A 53 -13.91 -16.99 -8.79
C ASP A 53 -14.75 -15.71 -8.84
N VAL A 54 -15.94 -15.72 -8.22
CA VAL A 54 -16.82 -14.55 -8.15
C VAL A 54 -16.18 -13.42 -7.35
N TYR A 55 -15.58 -13.74 -6.19
CA TYR A 55 -14.94 -12.73 -5.34
C TYR A 55 -13.67 -12.16 -5.98
N GLU A 56 -12.87 -12.97 -6.64
CA GLU A 56 -11.71 -12.52 -7.40
C GLU A 56 -12.11 -11.60 -8.56
N GLY A 57 -13.12 -11.98 -9.34
CA GLY A 57 -13.68 -11.14 -10.39
C GLY A 57 -14.18 -9.81 -9.83
N SER A 58 -14.87 -9.84 -8.69
CA SER A 58 -15.34 -8.65 -7.98
C SER A 58 -14.18 -7.73 -7.55
N VAL A 59 -13.09 -8.29 -7.03
CA VAL A 59 -11.88 -7.54 -6.65
C VAL A 59 -11.28 -6.84 -7.87
N LEU A 60 -11.07 -7.56 -8.98
CA LEU A 60 -10.44 -7.00 -10.17
C LEU A 60 -11.30 -5.89 -10.79
N ASN A 61 -12.62 -6.09 -10.90
CA ASN A 61 -13.53 -5.07 -11.44
C ASN A 61 -13.63 -3.85 -10.50
N SER A 62 -13.68 -4.07 -9.18
CA SER A 62 -13.66 -2.97 -8.21
C SER A 62 -12.37 -2.15 -8.31
N LEU A 63 -11.25 -2.83 -8.55
CA LEU A 63 -9.97 -2.19 -8.79
C LEU A 63 -9.98 -1.37 -10.08
N TYR A 64 -10.41 -1.94 -11.21
CA TYR A 64 -10.55 -1.21 -12.49
C TYR A 64 -11.45 0.03 -12.38
N ALA A 65 -12.53 -0.06 -11.61
CA ALA A 65 -13.46 1.04 -11.40
C ALA A 65 -12.98 2.06 -10.36
N GLY A 66 -11.87 1.82 -9.65
CA GLY A 66 -11.43 2.64 -8.53
C GLY A 66 -12.41 2.63 -7.34
N ASN A 67 -13.28 1.62 -7.24
CA ASN A 67 -14.28 1.52 -6.18
C ASN A 67 -13.66 0.88 -4.92
N ILE A 68 -12.91 1.70 -4.17
CA ILE A 68 -12.18 1.26 -2.96
C ILE A 68 -13.08 0.63 -1.88
N PRO A 69 -14.30 1.15 -1.60
CA PRO A 69 -15.19 0.51 -0.63
C PRO A 69 -15.55 -0.93 -1.00
N GLU A 70 -15.93 -1.20 -2.25
CA GLU A 70 -16.30 -2.54 -2.69
C GLU A 70 -15.08 -3.46 -2.82
N LEU A 71 -13.95 -2.93 -3.30
CA LEU A 71 -12.66 -3.62 -3.28
C LEU A 71 -12.31 -4.09 -1.86
N THR A 72 -12.43 -3.21 -0.87
CA THR A 72 -12.11 -3.52 0.53
C THR A 72 -12.93 -4.68 1.06
N LYS A 73 -14.24 -4.67 0.80
CA LYS A 73 -15.16 -5.73 1.25
C LYS A 73 -14.86 -7.05 0.56
N ALA A 74 -14.76 -7.03 -0.77
CA ALA A 74 -14.53 -8.23 -1.58
C ALA A 74 -13.18 -8.87 -1.22
N LEU A 75 -12.11 -8.06 -1.14
CA LEU A 75 -10.76 -8.54 -0.89
C LEU A 75 -10.59 -9.08 0.54
N HIS A 76 -11.24 -8.45 1.53
CA HIS A 76 -11.22 -8.95 2.90
C HIS A 76 -11.85 -10.34 3.01
N HIS A 77 -13.07 -10.50 2.50
CA HIS A 77 -13.78 -11.78 2.55
C HIS A 77 -13.04 -12.86 1.74
N LEU A 78 -12.56 -12.52 0.55
CA LEU A 78 -11.77 -13.44 -0.29
C LEU A 78 -10.56 -14.01 0.46
N VAL A 79 -9.73 -13.13 1.04
CA VAL A 79 -8.45 -13.53 1.62
C VAL A 79 -8.59 -14.11 3.02
N GLN A 80 -9.49 -13.59 3.85
CA GLN A 80 -9.64 -13.99 5.26
C GLN A 80 -10.63 -15.16 5.45
N GLU A 81 -11.64 -15.29 4.59
CA GLU A 81 -12.71 -16.27 4.79
C GLU A 81 -12.68 -17.38 3.74
N LEU A 82 -12.61 -17.05 2.45
CA LEU A 82 -12.68 -18.06 1.38
C LEU A 82 -11.34 -18.79 1.16
N HIS A 83 -10.24 -18.05 1.00
CA HIS A 83 -8.94 -18.65 0.70
C HIS A 83 -8.49 -19.69 1.74
N PRO A 84 -8.61 -19.46 3.06
CA PRO A 84 -8.21 -20.45 4.04
C PRO A 84 -9.05 -21.72 3.96
N VAL A 85 -10.34 -21.62 3.64
CA VAL A 85 -11.24 -22.79 3.58
C VAL A 85 -11.01 -23.58 2.29
N VAL A 86 -10.98 -22.91 1.14
CA VAL A 86 -10.92 -23.58 -0.17
C VAL A 86 -9.53 -24.18 -0.44
N TYR A 87 -8.46 -23.51 -0.01
CA TYR A 87 -7.09 -23.93 -0.31
C TYR A 87 -6.41 -24.76 0.80
N THR A 88 -7.04 -24.97 1.96
CA THR A 88 -6.55 -25.97 2.94
C THR A 88 -6.98 -27.40 2.58
N LEU A 89 -7.98 -27.54 1.71
CA LEU A 89 -8.55 -28.82 1.30
C LEU A 89 -7.80 -29.49 0.13
N LEU A 90 -6.78 -28.83 -0.45
CA LEU A 90 -5.96 -29.46 -1.47
C LEU A 90 -4.91 -30.35 -0.78
N PRO A 91 -5.01 -31.69 -0.87
CA PRO A 91 -3.95 -32.55 -0.37
C PRO A 91 -2.64 -32.19 -1.09
N PRO A 92 -1.49 -32.22 -0.39
CA PRO A 92 -0.21 -32.02 -1.05
C PRO A 92 -0.09 -33.02 -2.21
N PRO A 93 0.47 -32.61 -3.37
CA PRO A 93 0.65 -33.53 -4.48
C PRO A 93 1.42 -34.77 -3.97
N PRO A 94 1.01 -35.98 -4.37
CA PRO A 94 1.63 -37.21 -3.87
C PRO A 94 3.11 -37.14 -4.18
N SER A 95 3.93 -37.15 -3.12
CA SER A 95 5.37 -37.10 -3.16
C SER A 95 5.90 -38.21 -4.07
N SER A 96 6.18 -37.89 -5.32
CA SER A 96 6.91 -38.78 -6.22
C SER A 96 8.32 -38.95 -5.65
N LEU A 97 8.60 -40.15 -5.10
CA LEU A 97 9.91 -40.74 -4.81
C LEU A 97 11.06 -39.72 -4.72
N ARG A 98 11.13 -39.05 -3.57
CA ARG A 98 12.23 -38.15 -3.23
C ARG A 98 13.41 -39.01 -2.79
N ASN A 99 14.39 -39.18 -3.68
CA ASN A 99 15.67 -39.78 -3.32
C ASN A 99 16.31 -38.89 -2.24
N ASN A 100 16.53 -39.48 -1.06
CA ASN A 100 17.27 -38.93 0.06
C ASN A 100 18.64 -38.42 -0.43
N ASP A 101 19.03 -37.21 -0.02
CA ASP A 101 20.43 -36.78 0.22
C ASP A 101 20.63 -35.24 0.31
N ASN A 102 19.59 -34.40 0.38
CA ASN A 102 19.77 -32.95 0.61
C ASN A 102 18.67 -32.33 1.48
N ASP A 103 18.82 -32.44 2.81
CA ASP A 103 17.86 -31.99 3.83
C ASP A 103 17.72 -30.45 3.99
N ASN A 104 18.54 -29.63 3.32
CA ASN A 104 18.47 -28.17 3.50
C ASN A 104 17.49 -27.45 2.55
N ASN A 105 16.87 -28.13 1.58
CA ASN A 105 15.97 -27.50 0.60
C ASN A 105 14.47 -27.61 0.96
N ASP A 106 14.15 -28.18 2.12
CA ASP A 106 12.77 -28.61 2.41
C ASP A 106 11.80 -27.46 2.72
N LEU A 107 12.32 -26.31 3.17
CA LEU A 107 11.52 -25.10 3.42
C LEU A 107 11.10 -24.39 2.13
N LEU A 108 11.89 -24.46 1.05
CA LEU A 108 11.53 -23.86 -0.23
C LEU A 108 10.38 -24.62 -0.91
N THR A 109 10.28 -25.94 -0.70
CA THR A 109 9.17 -26.77 -1.18
C THR A 109 7.85 -26.49 -0.49
N SER A 110 7.85 -25.94 0.74
CA SER A 110 6.62 -25.57 1.44
C SER A 110 5.92 -24.35 0.80
N PHE A 111 6.69 -23.43 0.19
CA PHE A 111 6.12 -22.23 -0.44
C PHE A 111 5.47 -22.51 -1.79
N GLY A 112 5.91 -23.55 -2.50
CA GLY A 112 5.29 -24.02 -3.75
C GLY A 112 3.87 -24.59 -3.57
N GLN A 113 3.39 -24.75 -2.34
CA GLN A 113 2.05 -25.27 -2.06
C GLN A 113 0.94 -24.22 -2.16
N ILE A 114 1.26 -22.92 -2.09
CA ILE A 114 0.24 -21.87 -2.23
C ILE A 114 -0.04 -21.65 -3.71
N PRO A 115 -1.27 -21.82 -4.20
CA PRO A 115 -1.57 -21.56 -5.61
C PRO A 115 -1.22 -20.13 -5.99
N ALA A 116 -0.59 -19.95 -7.15
CA ALA A 116 -0.18 -18.65 -7.68
C ALA A 116 -1.29 -17.59 -7.62
N ARG A 117 -2.52 -18.03 -7.93
CA ARG A 117 -3.73 -17.23 -7.87
C ARG A 117 -3.97 -16.64 -6.48
N ARG A 118 -3.90 -17.47 -5.43
CA ARG A 118 -4.02 -17.04 -4.02
C ARG A 118 -2.91 -16.06 -3.64
N GLN A 119 -1.68 -16.32 -4.07
CA GLN A 119 -0.54 -15.41 -3.80
C GLN A 119 -0.78 -14.02 -4.39
N THR A 120 -1.34 -13.96 -5.60
CA THR A 120 -1.68 -12.69 -6.29
C THR A 120 -2.59 -11.81 -5.45
N PHE A 121 -3.74 -12.35 -5.04
CA PHE A 121 -4.72 -11.61 -4.23
C PHE A 121 -4.24 -11.33 -2.81
N LEU A 122 -3.38 -12.19 -2.25
CA LEU A 122 -2.73 -11.92 -0.98
C LEU A 122 -1.78 -10.70 -1.08
N GLY A 123 -0.99 -10.61 -2.15
CA GLY A 123 -0.14 -9.46 -2.43
C GLY A 123 -0.96 -8.17 -2.55
N LEU A 124 -2.07 -8.22 -3.31
CA LEU A 124 -3.01 -7.09 -3.41
C LEU A 124 -3.60 -6.69 -2.06
N TYR A 125 -3.93 -7.66 -1.21
CA TYR A 125 -4.49 -7.41 0.12
C TYR A 125 -3.49 -6.76 1.08
N ILE A 126 -2.22 -7.20 1.06
CA ILE A 126 -1.14 -6.56 1.81
C ILE A 126 -0.96 -5.11 1.34
N LEU A 127 -0.86 -4.88 0.02
CA LEU A 127 -0.75 -3.53 -0.54
C LEU A 127 -1.96 -2.67 -0.17
N HIS A 128 -3.17 -3.23 -0.18
CA HIS A 128 -4.39 -2.55 0.23
C HIS A 128 -4.39 -2.14 1.71
N HIS A 129 -3.86 -2.97 2.60
CA HIS A 129 -3.75 -2.62 4.02
C HIS A 129 -2.64 -1.60 4.28
N ILE A 130 -1.54 -1.66 3.54
CA ILE A 130 -0.50 -0.62 3.59
C ILE A 130 -1.04 0.71 3.09
N ALA A 131 -1.95 0.68 2.10
CA ALA A 131 -2.58 1.87 1.54
C ALA A 131 -3.52 2.58 2.52
N LYS A 132 -4.11 1.85 3.47
CA LYS A 132 -5.09 2.45 4.38
C LYS A 132 -4.38 3.46 5.28
N PRO A 133 -4.89 4.70 5.37
CA PRO A 133 -4.39 5.62 6.36
C PRO A 133 -4.51 4.96 7.74
N PRO A 134 -3.53 5.16 8.63
CA PRO A 134 -3.69 4.74 10.01
C PRO A 134 -5.04 5.27 10.48
N ARG A 135 -5.93 4.38 10.93
CA ARG A 135 -7.11 4.82 11.67
C ARG A 135 -6.53 5.53 12.87
N HIS A 136 -6.47 6.86 12.81
CA HIS A 136 -6.04 7.64 13.94
C HIS A 136 -6.97 7.22 15.07
N ASN A 137 -6.44 6.50 16.05
CA ASN A 137 -7.04 6.41 17.36
C ASN A 137 -6.97 7.83 17.94
N LEU A 138 -7.86 8.70 17.44
CA LEU A 138 -7.97 10.12 17.74
C LEU A 138 -8.22 10.38 19.24
N GLY A 139 -8.40 9.33 20.04
CA GLY A 139 -8.75 9.45 21.46
C GLY A 139 -7.62 9.24 22.48
N THR A 140 -6.43 8.69 22.14
CA THR A 140 -5.59 8.12 23.23
C THR A 140 -4.08 8.20 23.07
N VAL A 141 -3.55 8.90 22.06
CA VAL A 141 -2.09 9.05 21.88
C VAL A 141 -1.62 10.49 22.18
N ALA A 142 -2.33 11.17 23.07
CA ALA A 142 -1.75 12.27 23.82
C ALA A 142 -1.08 11.65 25.06
N LEU A 143 0.21 11.96 25.29
CA LEU A 143 0.96 11.78 26.55
C LEU A 143 1.89 10.56 26.74
N THR A 144 2.22 9.74 25.72
CA THR A 144 3.43 8.90 25.85
C THR A 144 4.64 9.64 25.28
N GLU A 145 5.48 10.16 26.18
CA GLU A 145 6.60 11.10 25.94
C GLU A 145 7.76 10.56 25.09
N ASN A 146 7.63 9.43 24.40
CA ASN A 146 8.70 8.87 23.59
C ASN A 146 8.32 8.72 22.10
N PRO A 147 8.33 9.83 21.33
CA PRO A 147 8.00 9.83 19.90
C PRO A 147 9.07 9.13 19.04
N LEU A 148 10.13 8.55 19.63
CA LEU A 148 11.04 7.62 18.94
C LEU A 148 10.36 6.27 18.66
N PHE A 149 9.41 5.84 19.50
CA PHE A 149 8.66 4.61 19.28
C PHE A 149 7.48 4.78 18.33
N GLN A 150 6.99 5.99 18.08
CA GLN A 150 5.96 6.23 17.05
C GLN A 150 6.56 6.54 15.68
N ALA A 151 7.78 7.10 15.64
CA ALA A 151 8.38 7.63 14.42
C ALA A 151 9.10 6.60 13.52
N VAL A 152 9.29 5.37 13.97
CA VAL A 152 9.84 4.26 13.16
C VAL A 152 8.79 3.18 12.92
N ASN A 153 7.55 3.48 13.31
CA ASN A 153 6.42 2.57 13.25
C ASN A 153 5.43 3.16 12.26
N HIS A 154 5.53 2.78 10.97
CA HIS A 154 4.30 2.54 10.20
C HIS A 154 3.34 1.82 11.16
N PRO A 155 2.07 2.23 11.36
CA PRO A 155 1.20 1.76 12.44
C PRO A 155 1.46 0.28 12.76
N ARG A 156 2.26 0.05 13.81
CA ARG A 156 2.99 -1.22 14.05
C ARG A 156 2.10 -2.37 14.48
N THR A 157 0.79 -2.19 14.40
CA THR A 157 -0.18 -3.11 14.98
C THR A 157 -0.90 -3.85 13.87
N GLY A 158 -1.81 -3.21 13.13
CA GLY A 158 -2.66 -3.92 12.18
C GLY A 158 -1.93 -4.59 11.00
N THR A 159 -1.12 -3.85 10.24
CA THR A 159 -0.49 -4.39 9.02
C THR A 159 0.64 -5.35 9.34
N ASP A 160 1.42 -5.07 10.39
CA ASP A 160 2.51 -5.95 10.82
C ASP A 160 1.99 -7.24 11.44
N GLU A 161 0.90 -7.20 12.23
CA GLU A 161 0.22 -8.40 12.72
C GLU A 161 -0.43 -9.19 11.58
N LEU A 162 -0.97 -8.50 10.58
CA LEU A 162 -1.55 -9.13 9.40
C LEU A 162 -0.49 -9.79 8.54
N VAL A 163 0.58 -9.07 8.21
CA VAL A 163 1.71 -9.63 7.46
C VAL A 163 2.36 -10.75 8.27
N ALA A 164 2.60 -10.56 9.57
CA ALA A 164 3.11 -11.61 10.44
C ALA A 164 2.17 -12.80 10.51
N SER A 165 0.86 -12.64 10.66
CA SER A 165 -0.09 -13.77 10.71
C SER A 165 -0.08 -14.54 9.38
N PHE A 166 0.00 -13.87 8.24
CA PHE A 166 0.24 -14.55 6.97
C PHE A 166 1.61 -15.24 6.93
N LEU A 167 2.68 -14.56 7.36
CA LEU A 167 4.04 -15.09 7.44
C LEU A 167 4.28 -16.08 8.60
N TYR A 168 3.29 -16.34 9.44
CA TYR A 168 3.27 -17.40 10.47
C TYR A 168 2.45 -18.60 9.98
N LEU A 169 1.38 -18.34 9.20
CA LEU A 169 0.66 -19.37 8.46
C LEU A 169 1.53 -20.01 7.36
N PHE A 170 2.53 -19.28 6.88
CA PHE A 170 3.58 -19.79 6.00
C PHE A 170 4.90 -19.75 6.77
N PRO A 171 5.84 -20.69 6.63
CA PRO A 171 7.12 -20.64 7.35
C PRO A 171 8.08 -19.57 6.80
N LEU A 172 7.58 -18.37 6.50
CA LEU A 172 8.31 -17.21 6.01
C LEU A 172 8.63 -16.26 7.15
N HIS A 173 9.34 -16.71 8.21
CA HIS A 173 9.84 -15.71 9.16
C HIS A 173 10.96 -14.93 8.45
N PRO A 174 10.79 -13.65 8.11
CA PRO A 174 11.81 -12.92 7.40
C PRO A 174 12.84 -12.52 8.46
N GLN A 175 13.87 -13.34 8.65
CA GLN A 175 15.13 -12.79 9.14
C GLN A 175 15.68 -11.87 8.05
N ARG A 176 16.37 -10.82 8.50
CA ARG A 176 16.68 -9.56 7.80
C ARG A 176 17.52 -9.70 6.51
N SER A 177 17.84 -10.92 6.06
CA SER A 177 18.85 -11.20 5.02
C SER A 177 18.36 -12.01 3.82
N ASP A 178 17.23 -12.70 3.89
CA ASP A 178 16.94 -13.74 2.88
C ASP A 178 15.92 -13.27 1.84
N ILE A 179 16.22 -12.19 1.12
CA ILE A 179 15.48 -11.78 -0.09
C ILE A 179 15.44 -12.94 -1.10
N ASP A 180 16.48 -13.77 -1.13
CA ASP A 180 16.57 -14.96 -1.99
C ASP A 180 15.44 -15.98 -1.71
N ARG A 181 14.88 -16.01 -0.49
CA ARG A 181 13.71 -16.85 -0.18
C ARG A 181 12.42 -16.37 -0.83
N LEU A 182 12.38 -15.12 -1.30
CA LEU A 182 11.22 -14.57 -2.02
C LEU A 182 11.23 -14.96 -3.51
N ALA A 183 12.33 -15.54 -4.02
CA ALA A 183 12.49 -15.87 -5.43
C ALA A 183 11.48 -16.90 -5.98
N GLY A 184 10.85 -17.69 -5.11
CA GLY A 184 9.78 -18.63 -5.47
C GLY A 184 8.36 -18.07 -5.37
N LEU A 185 8.17 -16.85 -4.87
CA LEU A 185 6.84 -16.25 -4.71
C LEU A 185 6.37 -15.62 -6.01
N GLU A 186 5.04 -15.57 -6.18
CA GLU A 186 4.43 -14.82 -7.27
C GLU A 186 4.84 -13.34 -7.23
N PRO A 187 4.97 -12.68 -8.40
CA PRO A 187 5.48 -11.32 -8.50
C PRO A 187 4.67 -10.32 -7.66
N ASP A 188 3.35 -10.50 -7.57
CA ASP A 188 2.44 -9.68 -6.77
C ASP A 188 2.72 -9.75 -5.28
N LEU A 189 2.88 -10.97 -4.75
CA LEU A 189 3.17 -11.18 -3.34
C LEU A 189 4.59 -10.71 -3.00
N ARG A 190 5.55 -11.04 -3.86
CA ARG A 190 6.94 -10.59 -3.72
C ARG A 190 7.02 -9.08 -3.67
N LEU A 191 6.40 -8.39 -4.64
CA LEU A 191 6.37 -6.94 -4.69
C LEU A 191 5.75 -6.34 -3.41
N ALA A 192 4.63 -6.90 -2.94
CA ALA A 192 3.98 -6.43 -1.72
C ALA A 192 4.88 -6.55 -0.48
N LEU A 193 5.60 -7.67 -0.34
CA LEU A 193 6.52 -7.93 0.77
C LEU A 193 7.79 -7.07 0.67
N GLU A 194 8.37 -6.91 -0.51
CA GLU A 194 9.50 -5.99 -0.75
C GLU A 194 9.10 -4.55 -0.41
N TYR A 195 7.93 -4.12 -0.87
CA TYR A 195 7.39 -2.78 -0.60
C TYR A 195 7.19 -2.54 0.89
N TRP A 196 6.55 -3.50 1.59
CA TRP A 196 6.39 -3.47 3.04
C TRP A 196 7.74 -3.43 3.77
N THR A 197 8.72 -4.23 3.33
CA THR A 197 10.05 -4.29 3.92
C THR A 197 10.78 -2.95 3.80
N TYR A 198 10.76 -2.33 2.62
CA TYR A 198 11.36 -1.00 2.43
C TYR A 198 10.67 0.08 3.27
N LEU A 199 9.34 0.04 3.40
CA LEU A 199 8.61 0.93 4.29
C LEU A 199 9.05 0.77 5.74
N ARG A 200 9.16 -0.48 6.22
CA ARG A 200 9.61 -0.78 7.59
C ARG A 200 11.05 -0.37 7.88
N GLN A 201 11.91 -0.46 6.87
CA GLN A 201 13.30 -0.04 6.98
C GLN A 201 13.47 1.48 6.86
N GLY A 202 12.45 2.22 6.44
CA GLY A 202 12.58 3.62 6.04
C GLY A 202 13.49 3.79 4.80
N ASN A 203 13.67 2.74 4.00
CA ASN A 203 14.51 2.77 2.82
C ASN A 203 13.72 3.30 1.62
N TRP A 204 13.56 4.62 1.57
CA TRP A 204 12.78 5.30 0.52
C TRP A 204 13.37 5.12 -0.88
N ILE A 205 14.70 5.09 -0.99
CA ILE A 205 15.37 4.92 -2.27
C ILE A 205 15.08 3.52 -2.82
N GLY A 206 15.17 2.49 -1.97
CA GLY A 206 14.80 1.11 -2.34
C GLY A 206 13.33 1.01 -2.77
N ARG A 207 12.43 1.67 -2.04
CA ARG A 207 11.01 1.76 -2.39
C ARG A 207 10.78 2.47 -3.73
N GLU A 208 11.35 3.64 -3.95
CA GLU A 208 11.16 4.37 -5.21
C GLU A 208 11.75 3.59 -6.40
N ARG A 209 12.91 2.95 -6.23
CA ARG A 209 13.46 2.03 -7.24
C ARG A 209 12.53 0.85 -7.53
N LEU A 210 11.87 0.33 -6.49
CA LEU A 210 10.90 -0.75 -6.62
C LEU A 210 9.69 -0.33 -7.47
N LEU A 211 9.28 0.94 -7.36
CA LEU A 211 8.13 1.50 -8.09
C LEU A 211 8.50 2.08 -9.46
N GLY A 212 9.76 2.45 -9.65
CA GLY A 212 10.28 3.07 -10.85
C GLY A 212 10.30 2.13 -12.06
N THR A 213 10.42 2.73 -13.24
CA THR A 213 10.58 2.05 -14.53
C THR A 213 11.84 1.19 -14.61
N ASP A 214 12.84 1.48 -13.77
CA ASP A 214 14.14 0.78 -13.70
C ASP A 214 14.03 -0.70 -13.31
N ARG A 215 12.89 -1.16 -12.80
CA ARG A 215 12.69 -2.59 -12.52
C ARG A 215 12.85 -3.47 -13.76
N THR A 216 12.52 -2.93 -14.93
CA THR A 216 12.73 -3.60 -16.23
C THR A 216 14.22 -3.77 -16.57
N LEU A 217 15.06 -2.84 -16.13
CA LEU A 217 16.52 -2.88 -16.35
C LEU A 217 17.20 -3.88 -15.39
N ALA A 218 16.62 -4.11 -14.22
CA ALA A 218 17.14 -5.05 -13.22
C ALA A 218 16.71 -6.52 -13.48
N GLY A 219 16.10 -6.83 -14.64
CA GLY A 219 15.60 -8.17 -14.95
C GLY A 219 14.35 -8.57 -14.17
N GLY A 220 13.69 -7.62 -13.50
CA GLY A 220 12.44 -7.86 -12.78
C GLY A 220 11.24 -7.92 -13.72
N LEU A 221 10.23 -8.73 -13.36
CA LEU A 221 8.96 -8.75 -14.08
C LEU A 221 8.28 -7.37 -14.01
N PRO A 222 7.64 -6.91 -15.10
CA PRO A 222 6.96 -5.63 -15.12
C PRO A 222 5.84 -5.62 -14.08
N ILE A 223 5.71 -4.50 -13.37
CA ILE A 223 4.65 -4.30 -12.38
C ILE A 223 3.29 -4.42 -13.11
N THR A 224 2.40 -5.28 -12.62
CA THR A 224 1.08 -5.44 -13.22
C THR A 224 0.28 -4.14 -13.07
N TRP A 225 -0.68 -3.89 -13.97
CA TRP A 225 -1.51 -2.68 -13.87
C TRP A 225 -2.25 -2.61 -12.51
N ALA A 226 -2.66 -3.77 -11.98
CA ALA A 226 -3.37 -3.90 -10.71
C ALA A 226 -2.47 -3.47 -9.54
N GLN A 227 -1.22 -3.96 -9.53
CA GLN A 227 -0.21 -3.51 -8.57
C GLN A 227 0.04 -2.01 -8.68
N ARG A 228 0.21 -1.45 -9.89
CA ARG A 228 0.43 0.00 -10.07
C ARG A 228 -0.75 0.81 -9.53
N LEU A 229 -1.97 0.35 -9.76
CA LEU A 229 -3.15 1.06 -9.29
C LEU A 229 -3.26 1.01 -7.76
N MET A 230 -3.03 -0.16 -7.17
CA MET A 230 -2.97 -0.32 -5.71
C MET A 230 -1.84 0.48 -5.08
N ILE A 231 -0.67 0.48 -5.71
CA ILE A 231 0.46 1.31 -5.31
C ILE A 231 0.09 2.79 -5.43
N ARG A 232 -0.53 3.23 -6.52
CA ARG A 232 -0.95 4.63 -6.67
C ARG A 232 -1.93 5.05 -5.59
N HIS A 233 -2.90 4.20 -5.27
CA HIS A 233 -3.81 4.40 -4.15
C HIS A 233 -3.08 4.39 -2.81
N SER A 234 -2.09 3.50 -2.61
CA SER A 234 -1.29 3.46 -1.40
C SER A 234 -0.37 4.66 -1.26
N MET A 235 0.21 5.13 -2.36
CA MET A 235 1.15 6.24 -2.42
C MET A 235 0.47 7.54 -2.00
N GLY A 236 -0.78 7.80 -2.41
CA GLY A 236 -1.48 9.02 -2.03
C GLY A 236 -1.42 9.30 -0.52
N ASP A 237 -1.73 8.26 0.27
CA ASP A 237 -1.87 8.40 1.73
C ASP A 237 -0.58 7.98 2.49
N SER A 238 0.11 6.92 2.04
CA SER A 238 1.33 6.42 2.69
C SER A 238 2.56 7.27 2.38
N LEU A 239 2.67 7.86 1.18
CA LEU A 239 3.83 8.69 0.81
C LEU A 239 3.85 9.98 1.62
N GLY A 240 2.69 10.62 1.79
CA GLY A 240 2.58 11.82 2.63
C GLY A 240 3.04 11.52 4.05
N THR A 241 2.54 10.43 4.63
CA THR A 241 2.88 9.99 5.98
C THR A 241 4.37 9.59 6.11
N ALA A 242 4.90 8.89 5.13
CA ALA A 242 6.31 8.52 5.03
C ALA A 242 7.25 9.74 4.98
N ARG A 243 6.90 10.71 4.14
CA ARG A 243 7.67 11.95 3.97
C ARG A 243 7.63 12.78 5.25
N SER A 244 6.47 12.94 5.89
CA SER A 244 6.36 13.64 7.17
C SER A 244 7.23 12.99 8.24
N LEU A 245 7.23 11.66 8.32
CA LEU A 245 8.04 10.86 9.24
C LEU A 245 9.54 11.07 9.03
N SER A 246 9.96 11.11 7.78
CA SER A 246 11.36 11.35 7.39
C SER A 246 11.81 12.73 7.81
N VAL A 247 11.01 13.77 7.53
CA VAL A 247 11.31 15.14 7.97
C VAL A 247 11.32 15.24 9.49
N ALA A 248 10.38 14.62 10.19
CA ALA A 248 10.34 14.60 11.65
C ALA A 248 11.57 13.90 12.25
N THR A 249 12.09 12.86 11.59
CA THR A 249 13.31 12.16 12.01
C THR A 249 14.55 13.01 11.76
N MET A 250 14.65 13.66 10.60
CA MET A 250 15.72 14.62 10.30
C MET A 250 15.72 15.79 11.29
N HIS A 251 14.56 16.35 11.61
CA HIS A 251 14.41 17.42 12.60
C HIS A 251 14.95 17.03 13.99
N LYS A 252 14.84 15.75 14.37
CA LYS A 252 15.36 15.27 15.66
C LYS A 252 16.87 15.01 15.63
N ALA A 253 17.38 14.53 14.49
CA ALA A 253 18.75 14.08 14.35
C ALA A 253 19.73 15.22 14.01
N TYR A 254 19.24 16.28 13.36
CA TYR A 254 20.08 17.34 12.83
C TYR A 254 19.56 18.71 13.27
N TYR A 255 20.48 19.61 13.58
CA TYR A 255 20.16 21.03 13.77
C TYR A 255 19.89 21.72 12.43
N SER A 256 20.63 21.33 11.39
CA SER A 256 20.43 21.84 10.04
C SER A 256 20.84 20.84 8.98
N LEU A 257 20.21 20.92 7.80
CA LEU A 257 20.53 20.10 6.62
C LEU A 257 20.39 20.92 5.34
N PRO A 258 21.22 20.71 4.32
CA PRO A 258 20.99 21.27 2.99
C PRO A 258 19.62 20.86 2.44
N VAL A 259 18.92 21.77 1.77
CA VAL A 259 17.62 21.50 1.13
C VAL A 259 17.70 20.31 0.17
N SER A 260 18.81 20.17 -0.55
CA SER A 260 19.06 19.04 -1.45
C SER A 260 19.07 17.69 -0.73
N VAL A 261 19.67 17.63 0.47
CA VAL A 261 19.72 16.41 1.31
C VAL A 261 18.34 16.08 1.86
N VAL A 262 17.60 17.09 2.31
CA VAL A 262 16.21 16.90 2.79
C VAL A 262 15.33 16.40 1.64
N ALA A 263 15.37 17.06 0.47
CA ALA A 263 14.63 16.67 -0.72
C ALA A 263 14.95 15.24 -1.17
N GLN A 264 16.24 14.87 -1.19
CA GLN A 264 16.66 13.50 -1.48
C GLN A 264 16.14 12.51 -0.44
N GLY A 265 16.22 12.85 0.84
CA GLY A 265 15.78 11.99 1.94
C GLY A 265 14.26 11.82 2.02
N VAL A 266 13.47 12.76 1.49
CA VAL A 266 12.01 12.61 1.33
C VAL A 266 11.60 12.01 -0.03
N GLY A 267 12.57 11.59 -0.85
CA GLY A 267 12.31 10.97 -2.15
C GLY A 267 11.66 11.93 -3.15
N MET A 268 12.11 13.18 -3.20
CA MET A 268 11.76 14.14 -4.25
C MET A 268 12.88 14.13 -5.28
N VAL A 269 12.75 13.26 -6.30
CA VAL A 269 13.79 12.98 -7.29
C VAL A 269 13.45 13.54 -8.67
N GLU A 270 12.23 14.02 -8.92
CA GLU A 270 11.87 14.46 -10.27
C GLU A 270 12.71 15.68 -10.73
N GLU A 271 13.32 15.54 -11.91
CA GLU A 271 14.07 16.61 -12.59
C GLU A 271 13.20 17.83 -12.92
N GLY A 272 11.87 17.65 -13.02
CA GLY A 272 10.89 18.73 -13.14
C GLY A 272 10.81 19.59 -11.88
N GLU A 273 10.77 18.96 -10.70
CA GLU A 273 10.80 19.67 -9.42
C GLU A 273 12.21 20.25 -9.14
N ARG A 274 13.30 19.58 -9.54
CA ARG A 274 14.67 20.13 -9.39
C ARG A 274 14.92 21.39 -10.21
N LYS A 275 14.42 21.47 -11.45
CA LYS A 275 14.59 22.67 -12.30
C LYS A 275 13.82 23.88 -11.76
N GLU A 276 12.69 23.68 -11.10
CA GLU A 276 12.00 24.75 -10.37
C GLU A 276 12.75 25.19 -9.10
N PHE A 277 13.55 24.31 -8.50
CA PHE A 277 14.28 24.58 -7.25
C PHE A 277 15.59 25.37 -7.42
N GLU A 278 16.26 25.24 -8.57
CA GLU A 278 17.54 25.92 -8.82
C GLU A 278 17.35 27.37 -9.31
N GLY A 279 16.17 27.73 -9.84
CA GLY A 279 15.95 29.01 -10.52
C GLY A 279 15.23 30.13 -9.75
N VAL A 280 14.43 29.83 -8.71
CA VAL A 280 13.49 30.84 -8.16
C VAL A 280 13.40 30.77 -6.64
N VAL A 281 13.82 31.83 -5.95
CA VAL A 281 13.74 31.98 -4.48
C VAL A 281 12.29 31.81 -3.97
N GLY A 282 11.28 32.21 -4.75
CA GLY A 282 9.86 32.09 -4.40
C GLY A 282 9.26 30.68 -4.40
N VAL A 283 9.83 29.73 -5.16
CA VAL A 283 9.35 28.33 -5.17
C VAL A 283 9.73 27.61 -3.86
N LYS A 284 10.87 27.99 -3.26
CA LYS A 284 11.34 27.43 -1.99
C LYS A 284 10.40 27.77 -0.83
N GLU A 285 9.83 28.97 -0.79
CA GLU A 285 8.92 29.39 0.28
C GLU A 285 7.55 28.70 0.18
N GLY A 286 6.95 28.62 -1.01
CA GLY A 286 5.68 27.90 -1.22
C GLY A 286 5.77 26.41 -0.90
N TRP A 287 6.91 25.78 -1.20
CA TRP A 287 7.16 24.39 -0.84
C TRP A 287 7.37 24.19 0.66
N VAL A 288 8.13 25.07 1.33
CA VAL A 288 8.30 25.02 2.79
C VAL A 288 6.96 25.21 3.48
N GLU A 289 6.13 26.13 3.02
CA GLU A 289 4.76 26.32 3.52
C GLU A 289 3.87 25.10 3.21
N GLY A 290 4.04 24.49 2.04
CA GLY A 290 3.38 23.22 1.68
C GLY A 290 3.79 22.06 2.60
N LEU A 291 5.07 21.94 2.96
CA LEU A 291 5.57 20.96 3.93
C LEU A 291 5.04 21.27 5.34
N LYS A 292 5.07 22.54 5.75
CA LYS A 292 4.54 22.98 7.05
C LYS A 292 3.06 22.68 7.18
N GLY A 293 2.27 22.98 6.15
CA GLY A 293 0.83 22.74 6.10
C GLY A 293 0.49 21.26 6.01
N LYS A 294 1.13 20.49 5.12
CA LYS A 294 0.82 19.06 4.90
C LYS A 294 1.34 18.14 6.00
N TYR A 295 2.46 18.50 6.63
CA TYR A 295 3.17 17.61 7.55
C TYR A 295 3.27 18.14 8.98
N GLY A 296 2.54 19.21 9.31
CA GLY A 296 2.42 19.70 10.67
C GLY A 296 3.73 20.23 11.24
N LEU A 297 4.66 20.73 10.41
CA LEU A 297 5.92 21.34 10.86
C LEU A 297 5.70 22.76 11.44
N ALA A 298 4.53 23.01 12.02
CA ALA A 298 4.10 24.32 12.47
C ALA A 298 5.04 24.85 13.56
N GLY A 299 5.83 25.86 13.22
CA GLY A 299 6.60 26.68 14.17
C GLY A 299 8.06 26.29 14.42
N GLY A 300 8.57 25.20 13.82
CA GLY A 300 9.90 24.67 14.12
C GLY A 300 10.92 24.71 12.99
N VAL A 301 10.55 25.07 11.76
CA VAL A 301 11.43 24.94 10.59
C VAL A 301 11.57 26.27 9.84
N VAL A 302 12.82 26.70 9.65
CA VAL A 302 13.19 27.90 8.89
C VAL A 302 14.14 27.48 7.79
N VAL A 303 13.90 27.91 6.55
CA VAL A 303 14.87 27.75 5.46
C VAL A 303 15.62 29.05 5.28
N ARG A 304 16.95 29.00 5.35
CA ARG A 304 17.83 30.16 5.15
C ARG A 304 19.01 29.75 4.27
N ASP A 305 19.28 30.51 3.22
CA ASP A 305 20.43 30.31 2.31
C ASP A 305 20.53 28.87 1.75
N GLY A 306 19.39 28.25 1.45
CA GLY A 306 19.34 26.87 0.94
C GLY A 306 19.56 25.77 1.99
N VAL A 307 19.52 26.13 3.27
CA VAL A 307 19.65 25.22 4.41
C VAL A 307 18.35 25.17 5.20
N PHE A 308 17.85 23.97 5.48
CA PHE A 308 16.83 23.72 6.49
C PHE A 308 17.43 23.84 7.87
N MET A 309 16.93 24.77 8.68
CA MET A 309 17.24 24.89 10.09
C MET A 309 16.06 24.40 10.91
N PHE A 310 16.33 23.48 11.82
CA PHE A 310 15.37 22.93 12.76
C PHE A 310 15.53 23.66 14.09
N LYS A 311 14.42 24.19 14.64
CA LYS A 311 14.43 24.92 15.90
C LYS A 311 14.86 23.96 17.01
N ALA A 312 15.90 24.35 17.75
CA ALA A 312 16.33 23.59 18.92
C ALA A 312 15.15 23.43 19.89
N LYS A 313 14.94 22.20 20.39
CA LYS A 313 14.01 21.97 21.49
C LYS A 313 14.59 22.67 22.71
N SER A 314 13.95 23.77 23.13
CA SER A 314 14.16 24.42 24.43
C SER A 314 13.55 23.56 25.53
#